data_AF-K1S4L5-F1
#
_entry.id   AF-K1S4L5-F1
#
_cell.length_a   1.000
_cell.length_b   1.000
_cell.length_c   1.000
_cell.angle_alpha   90.00
_cell.angle_beta   90.00
_cell.angle_gamma   90.00
#
_symmetry.space_group_name_H-M   'P 1'
#
loop_
_entity.id
_entity.type
_entity.pdbx_description
1 polymer ?
#
loop_
_entity_poly.entity_id
_entity_poly.type
_entity_poly.pdbx_seq_one_letter_code
_entity_poly.pdbx_strand_id
1 'polypeptide(L)'
;MKNFHKLSEDKIIVPVLIATEYKNHTDIIQMSIYDDKVVNPLVTGKPGLLDVLSKILSRYPNESKVDDNWIISPYAPTPTIIEAARSLYENHSVENITRHEADEVSTDRTISYILKVIKDSKTNGEKSICFVTGVPGAGKTLVGLDVAIKQTYQGQDVPVEDEGAVYLSGNGPLVAVLTEALAHDNRKKCIASGEKKKLTDSRREVSKSIQMIHRYRDNMLAKIKNPVENGILEIDPEKAIKLEKSGFGEVEHVAIFDEAQRSWTHKRLADYLKRGGTYGNKLKVPNFPMSEAEFLIWSLDQREDWATIVCLVGGGQEINT
;
A
#
# COMPACT_ATOMS: atom_id res chain seq x y z
N MET A 1 -12.87 9.81 13.73
CA MET A 1 -13.50 10.30 14.99
C MET A 1 -13.06 9.45 16.18
N LYS A 2 -13.03 8.11 16.06
CA LYS A 2 -12.44 7.19 17.05
C LYS A 2 -11.00 7.51 17.46
N ASN A 3 -10.21 7.82 16.46
CA ASN A 3 -8.77 7.89 16.59
C ASN A 3 -8.26 9.32 16.70
N PHE A 4 -8.93 10.10 17.54
CA PHE A 4 -8.56 11.49 17.77
C PHE A 4 -8.09 11.67 19.21
N HIS A 5 -8.59 10.87 20.15
CA HIS A 5 -8.30 10.98 21.57
C HIS A 5 -7.92 9.60 22.11
N LYS A 6 -6.71 9.47 22.68
CA LYS A 6 -6.20 8.17 23.16
C LYS A 6 -7.16 7.45 24.11
N LEU A 7 -7.90 8.20 24.93
CA LEU A 7 -8.81 7.63 25.92
C LEU A 7 -10.20 7.27 25.37
N SER A 8 -10.46 7.47 24.07
CA SER A 8 -11.70 7.02 23.39
C SER A 8 -11.52 5.79 22.49
N GLU A 9 -10.30 5.25 22.38
CA GLU A 9 -9.92 4.20 21.42
C GLU A 9 -10.76 2.92 21.56
N ASP A 10 -11.02 2.46 22.79
CA ASP A 10 -11.76 1.23 23.04
C ASP A 10 -13.28 1.40 23.16
N LYS A 11 -13.78 2.64 23.04
CA LYS A 11 -15.18 2.99 23.33
C LYS A 11 -16.06 2.91 22.08
N ILE A 12 -17.32 2.56 22.29
CA ILE A 12 -18.34 2.72 21.24
C ILE A 12 -18.60 4.21 21.02
N ILE A 13 -18.51 4.64 19.76
CA ILE A 13 -18.79 6.03 19.38
C ILE A 13 -20.09 6.08 18.61
N VAL A 14 -21.01 6.93 19.09
CA VAL A 14 -22.31 7.15 18.46
C VAL A 14 -22.40 8.59 17.97
N PRO A 15 -22.17 8.86 16.67
CA PRO A 15 -22.35 10.18 16.10
C PRO A 15 -23.85 10.53 16.07
N VAL A 16 -24.22 11.66 16.66
CA VAL A 16 -25.60 12.17 16.64
C VAL A 16 -25.62 13.56 16.00
N LEU A 17 -26.24 13.66 14.83
CA LEU A 17 -26.54 14.93 14.17
C LEU A 17 -27.83 15.51 14.75
N ILE A 18 -27.74 16.68 15.38
CA ILE A 18 -28.90 17.40 15.93
C ILE A 18 -29.34 18.48 14.93
N ALA A 19 -30.28 18.13 14.05
CA ALA A 19 -30.89 19.07 13.12
C ALA A 19 -32.07 19.76 13.82
N THR A 20 -31.87 20.97 14.35
CA THR A 20 -32.82 21.62 15.29
C THR A 20 -34.23 21.83 14.74
N GLU A 21 -34.40 21.98 13.43
CA GLU A 21 -35.70 22.13 12.75
C GLU A 21 -36.33 20.80 12.32
N TYR A 22 -35.57 19.70 12.37
CA TYR A 22 -36.08 18.38 12.10
C TYR A 22 -37.05 17.96 13.21
N LYS A 23 -38.19 17.37 12.83
CA LYS A 23 -39.26 17.03 13.79
C LYS A 23 -39.18 15.59 14.30
N ASN A 24 -38.40 14.75 13.64
CA ASN A 24 -38.32 13.31 13.90
C ASN A 24 -36.94 12.92 14.44
N HIS A 25 -36.71 11.62 14.60
CA HIS A 25 -35.42 11.08 15.00
C HIS A 25 -35.20 9.69 14.37
N THR A 26 -33.97 9.21 14.46
CA THR A 26 -33.59 7.88 13.95
C THR A 26 -33.98 6.80 14.95
N ASP A 27 -34.75 5.81 14.50
CA ASP A 27 -35.18 4.68 15.34
C ASP A 27 -34.18 3.51 15.35
N ILE A 28 -33.43 3.34 14.26
CA ILE A 28 -32.56 2.19 14.06
C ILE A 28 -31.14 2.56 14.46
N ILE A 29 -30.64 1.88 15.50
CA ILE A 29 -29.24 1.98 15.94
C ILE A 29 -28.50 0.77 15.39
N GLN A 30 -27.64 1.01 14.40
CA GLN A 30 -26.85 -0.03 13.74
C GLN A 30 -25.38 0.36 13.73
N MET A 31 -24.52 -0.62 14.03
CA MET A 31 -23.09 -0.48 13.84
C MET A 31 -22.77 -0.13 12.39
N SER A 32 -21.69 0.63 12.19
CA SER A 32 -21.15 0.84 10.86
C SER A 32 -20.73 -0.51 10.24
N ILE A 33 -20.55 -0.52 8.92
CA ILE A 33 -20.03 -1.69 8.20
C ILE A 33 -18.55 -1.99 8.51
N TYR A 34 -17.88 -1.08 9.23
CA TYR A 34 -16.49 -1.19 9.62
C TYR A 34 -16.43 -1.78 11.03
N ASP A 35 -15.46 -2.66 11.30
CA ASP A 35 -15.24 -3.23 12.65
C ASP A 35 -14.48 -2.23 13.55
N ASP A 36 -15.04 -1.02 13.69
CA ASP A 36 -14.38 0.10 14.34
C ASP A 36 -15.11 0.57 15.60
N LYS A 37 -16.11 -0.16 16.09
CA LYS A 37 -16.96 0.27 17.23
C LYS A 37 -17.64 1.64 17.01
N VAL A 38 -17.80 2.09 15.76
CA VAL A 38 -18.54 3.31 15.42
C VAL A 38 -19.95 2.94 14.93
N VAL A 39 -20.97 3.59 15.47
CA VAL A 39 -22.37 3.46 15.03
C VAL A 39 -22.62 4.37 13.83
N ASN A 40 -23.51 3.95 12.92
CA ASN A 40 -23.94 4.81 11.82
C ASN A 40 -24.51 6.13 12.36
N PRO A 41 -24.25 7.29 11.70
CA PRO A 41 -24.73 8.57 12.20
C PRO A 41 -26.24 8.58 12.42
N LEU A 42 -26.65 8.89 13.64
CA LEU A 42 -28.05 9.07 14.00
C LEU A 42 -28.44 10.51 13.78
N VAL A 43 -29.64 10.75 13.25
CA VAL A 43 -30.18 12.09 13.06
C VAL A 43 -31.35 12.29 14.03
N THR A 44 -31.38 13.42 14.72
CA THR A 44 -32.49 13.79 15.59
C THR A 44 -32.83 15.27 15.51
N GLY A 45 -34.12 15.55 15.65
CA GLY A 45 -34.64 16.86 15.99
C GLY A 45 -34.49 17.20 17.47
N LYS A 46 -34.80 18.45 17.82
CA LYS A 46 -34.90 18.89 19.22
C LYS A 46 -35.81 17.99 20.08
N PRO A 47 -37.00 17.53 19.60
CA PRO A 47 -37.90 16.71 20.43
C PRO A 47 -37.39 15.28 20.68
N GLY A 48 -36.58 14.72 19.78
CA GLY A 48 -36.20 13.30 19.80
C GLY A 48 -34.89 12.99 20.52
N LEU A 49 -34.15 14.01 20.98
CA LEU A 49 -32.80 13.82 21.53
C LEU A 49 -32.79 12.89 22.75
N LEU A 50 -33.71 13.09 23.69
CA LEU A 50 -33.79 12.26 24.91
C LEU A 50 -34.08 10.80 24.58
N ASP A 51 -34.99 10.57 23.62
CA ASP A 51 -35.38 9.22 23.21
C ASP A 51 -34.21 8.51 22.51
N VAL A 52 -33.50 9.20 21.60
CA VAL A 52 -32.29 8.67 20.95
C VAL A 52 -31.22 8.32 21.97
N LEU A 53 -30.92 9.21 22.93
CA LEU A 53 -29.92 8.92 23.97
C LEU A 53 -30.33 7.73 24.85
N SER A 54 -31.60 7.63 25.21
CA SER A 54 -32.12 6.51 26.01
C SER A 54 -32.00 5.19 25.26
N LYS A 55 -32.36 5.17 23.97
CA LYS A 55 -32.21 4.02 23.08
C LYS A 55 -30.74 3.59 22.96
N ILE A 56 -29.81 4.53 22.79
CA ILE A 56 -28.37 4.25 22.72
C ILE A 56 -27.88 3.56 24.00
N LEU A 57 -28.20 4.12 25.17
CA LEU A 57 -27.78 3.56 26.46
C LEU A 57 -28.37 2.16 26.70
N SER A 58 -29.63 1.94 26.30
CA SER A 58 -30.27 0.62 26.40
C SER A 58 -29.65 -0.42 25.47
N ARG A 59 -29.13 0.01 24.30
CA ARG A 59 -28.53 -0.86 23.29
C ARG A 59 -27.13 -1.35 23.69
N TYR A 60 -26.40 -0.56 24.47
CA TYR A 60 -25.02 -0.81 24.89
C TYR A 60 -24.86 -0.69 26.43
N PRO A 61 -25.55 -1.52 27.23
CA PRO A 61 -25.61 -1.36 28.69
C PRO A 61 -24.30 -1.70 29.41
N ASN A 62 -23.39 -2.43 28.75
CA ASN A 62 -22.16 -2.94 29.33
C ASN A 62 -20.92 -2.07 29.00
N GLU A 63 -21.11 -0.92 28.35
CA GLU A 63 -20.00 -0.03 28.04
C GLU A 63 -19.40 0.56 29.33
N SER A 64 -18.08 0.57 29.39
CA SER A 64 -17.35 1.09 30.55
C SER A 64 -17.37 2.62 30.55
N LYS A 65 -17.37 3.23 31.74
CA LYS A 65 -17.32 4.69 31.90
C LYS A 65 -16.17 5.28 31.07
N VAL A 66 -16.45 6.35 30.33
CA VAL A 66 -15.42 7.13 29.63
C VAL A 66 -14.53 7.79 30.67
N ASP A 67 -13.21 7.82 30.42
CA ASP A 67 -12.28 8.52 31.30
C ASP A 67 -12.63 10.03 31.32
N ASP A 68 -12.69 10.63 32.51
CA ASP A 68 -13.07 12.04 32.65
C ASP A 68 -12.04 12.98 31.97
N ASN A 69 -10.80 12.49 31.73
CA ASN A 69 -9.75 13.22 31.03
C ASN A 69 -9.78 13.02 29.50
N TRP A 70 -10.76 12.33 28.93
CA TRP A 70 -10.75 12.02 27.49
C TRP A 70 -10.66 13.27 26.61
N ILE A 71 -11.30 14.37 27.02
CA ILE A 71 -11.31 15.67 26.34
C ILE A 71 -9.90 16.27 26.23
N ILE A 72 -9.06 16.06 27.24
CA ILE A 72 -7.68 16.57 27.30
C ILE A 72 -6.66 15.49 26.98
N SER A 73 -7.12 14.31 26.56
CA SER A 73 -6.21 13.22 26.24
C SER A 73 -5.36 13.56 25.02
N PRO A 74 -4.12 13.05 24.95
CA PRO A 74 -3.24 13.31 23.82
C PRO A 74 -3.94 12.98 22.51
N TYR A 75 -3.78 13.89 21.54
CA TYR A 75 -4.20 13.66 20.18
C TYR A 75 -3.46 12.41 19.66
N ALA A 76 -4.20 11.36 19.34
CA ALA A 76 -3.67 10.08 18.89
C ALA A 76 -4.21 9.77 17.50
N PRO A 77 -3.79 10.53 16.46
CA PRO A 77 -4.21 10.27 15.10
C PRO A 77 -3.62 8.96 14.61
N THR A 78 -4.31 8.35 13.65
CA THR A 78 -3.70 7.33 12.79
C THR A 78 -2.38 7.90 12.24
N PRO A 79 -1.26 7.18 12.39
CA PRO A 79 -0.02 7.57 11.75
C PRO A 79 -0.25 7.78 10.27
N THR A 80 0.25 8.89 9.73
CA THR A 80 0.21 9.11 8.29
C THR A 80 0.99 8.00 7.59
N ILE A 81 0.67 7.73 6.31
CA ILE A 81 1.43 6.75 5.50
C ILE A 81 2.93 7.06 5.53
N ILE A 82 3.30 8.35 5.61
CA ILE A 82 4.69 8.79 5.71
C ILE A 82 5.30 8.36 7.04
N GLU A 83 4.66 8.65 8.17
CA GLU A 83 5.15 8.26 9.49
C GLU A 83 5.30 6.75 9.62
N ALA A 84 4.31 6.01 9.14
CA ALA A 84 4.34 4.56 9.14
C ALA A 84 5.47 4.00 8.25
N ALA A 85 5.63 4.53 7.03
CA ALA A 85 6.74 4.15 6.15
C ALA A 85 8.12 4.48 6.74
N ARG A 86 8.25 5.64 7.41
CA ARG A 86 9.51 6.04 8.07
C ARG A 86 9.90 5.05 9.16
N SER A 87 8.98 4.67 10.04
CA SER A 87 9.31 3.69 11.09
C SER A 87 9.61 2.29 10.55
N LEU A 88 8.88 1.86 9.52
CA LEU A 88 9.18 0.62 8.82
C LEU A 88 10.63 0.58 8.32
N TYR A 89 11.10 1.68 7.72
CA TYR A 89 12.48 1.79 7.25
C TYR A 89 13.51 1.96 8.37
N GLU A 90 13.15 2.60 9.49
CA GLU A 90 14.07 2.81 10.61
C GLU A 90 14.41 1.50 11.35
N ASN A 91 13.39 0.69 11.63
CA ASN A 91 13.51 -0.52 12.44
C ASN A 91 13.44 -1.84 11.65
N HIS A 92 13.24 -1.77 10.32
CA HIS A 92 12.89 -2.93 9.47
C HIS A 92 11.72 -3.76 10.01
N SER A 93 10.90 -3.15 10.88
CA SER A 93 9.74 -3.72 11.54
C SER A 93 8.75 -2.59 11.87
N VAL A 94 7.46 -2.90 11.88
CA VAL A 94 6.40 -1.95 12.23
C VAL A 94 6.17 -1.82 13.73
N GLU A 95 6.96 -2.51 14.54
CA GLU A 95 6.70 -2.78 15.96
C GLU A 95 6.51 -1.52 16.82
N ASN A 96 7.02 -0.37 16.35
CA ASN A 96 6.90 0.92 17.03
C ASN A 96 5.73 1.80 16.57
N ILE A 97 5.04 1.49 15.45
CA ILE A 97 3.97 2.35 14.89
C ILE A 97 2.63 1.62 14.63
N THR A 98 2.59 0.30 14.44
CA THR A 98 1.31 -0.43 14.23
C THR A 98 0.44 -0.58 15.47
N ARG A 99 0.87 -0.07 16.64
CA ARG A 99 0.17 -0.29 17.91
C ARG A 99 -1.25 0.26 18.03
N HIS A 100 -1.80 0.94 17.01
CA HIS A 100 -3.08 1.62 17.20
C HIS A 100 -4.22 1.30 16.21
N GLU A 101 -4.04 0.98 14.92
CA GLU A 101 -5.20 1.21 14.00
C GLU A 101 -5.39 0.33 12.76
N ALA A 102 -4.90 -0.89 12.79
CA ALA A 102 -5.61 -1.99 12.16
C ALA A 102 -5.73 -3.06 13.22
N ASP A 103 -6.88 -3.73 13.37
CA ASP A 103 -7.05 -4.78 14.39
C ASP A 103 -5.76 -5.60 14.44
N GLU A 104 -5.03 -5.50 15.55
CA GLU A 104 -3.65 -5.97 15.74
C GLU A 104 -3.51 -7.44 15.28
N VAL A 105 -4.62 -8.17 15.41
CA VAL A 105 -4.77 -9.57 15.03
C VAL A 105 -4.91 -9.78 13.50
N SER A 106 -5.52 -8.86 12.75
CA SER A 106 -5.84 -9.04 11.33
C SER A 106 -4.68 -8.66 10.39
N THR A 107 -3.97 -7.56 10.67
CA THR A 107 -2.91 -7.04 9.80
C THR A 107 -1.64 -7.86 9.93
N ASP A 108 -1.21 -8.19 11.15
CA ASP A 108 -0.04 -9.05 11.38
C ASP A 108 -0.26 -10.46 10.84
N ARG A 109 -1.49 -10.98 10.94
CA ARG A 109 -1.86 -12.25 10.32
C ARG A 109 -1.79 -12.18 8.80
N THR A 110 -2.22 -11.07 8.21
CA THR A 110 -2.15 -10.86 6.75
C THR A 110 -0.70 -10.79 6.27
N ILE A 111 0.14 -10.00 6.93
CA ILE A 111 1.57 -9.89 6.62
C ILE A 111 2.25 -11.26 6.77
N SER A 112 2.01 -11.95 7.89
CA SER A 112 2.59 -13.27 8.15
C SER A 112 2.17 -14.30 7.10
N TYR A 113 0.90 -14.25 6.65
CA TYR A 113 0.41 -15.12 5.59
C TYR A 113 1.06 -14.81 4.24
N ILE A 114 1.20 -13.54 3.87
CA ILE A 114 1.86 -13.13 2.62
C ILE A 114 3.32 -13.58 2.61
N LEU A 115 4.06 -13.33 3.70
CA LEU A 115 5.45 -13.77 3.85
C LEU A 115 5.57 -15.29 3.79
N LYS A 116 4.60 -16.03 4.36
CA LYS A 116 4.53 -17.47 4.20
C LYS A 116 4.35 -17.88 2.74
N VAL A 117 3.43 -17.26 1.99
CA VAL A 117 3.23 -17.56 0.56
C VAL A 117 4.49 -17.28 -0.25
N ILE A 118 5.20 -16.19 0.04
CA ILE A 118 6.49 -15.87 -0.60
C ILE A 118 7.50 -16.98 -0.32
N LYS A 119 7.64 -17.38 0.95
CA LYS A 119 8.57 -18.44 1.36
C LYS A 119 8.22 -19.79 0.73
N ASP A 120 6.94 -20.16 0.72
CA ASP A 120 6.45 -21.40 0.12
C ASP A 120 6.72 -21.37 -1.40
N SER A 121 6.47 -20.23 -2.06
CA SER A 121 6.75 -20.04 -3.49
C SER A 121 8.22 -20.26 -3.84
N LYS A 122 9.11 -19.68 -3.03
CA LYS A 122 10.56 -19.86 -3.14
C LYS A 122 10.99 -21.31 -2.90
N THR A 123 10.46 -21.94 -1.84
CA THR A 123 10.84 -23.30 -1.44
C THR A 123 10.39 -24.34 -2.47
N ASN A 124 9.23 -24.14 -3.08
CA ASN A 124 8.62 -25.06 -4.03
C ASN A 124 8.99 -24.77 -5.49
N GLY A 125 9.62 -23.62 -5.78
CA GLY A 125 9.88 -23.18 -7.15
C GLY A 125 8.59 -22.89 -7.93
N GLU A 126 7.63 -22.23 -7.29
CA GLU A 126 6.33 -21.90 -7.87
C GLU A 126 6.11 -20.39 -7.96
N LYS A 127 5.12 -20.01 -8.79
CA LYS A 127 4.73 -18.61 -9.00
C LYS A 127 3.37 -18.37 -8.36
N SER A 128 3.28 -17.35 -7.51
CA SER A 128 2.07 -17.05 -6.74
C SER A 128 1.55 -15.64 -7.01
N ILE A 129 0.22 -15.46 -6.94
CA ILE A 129 -0.42 -14.14 -6.94
C ILE A 129 -1.36 -14.06 -5.74
N CYS A 130 -1.13 -13.09 -4.87
CA CYS A 130 -1.93 -12.79 -3.69
C CYS A 130 -2.79 -11.55 -3.91
N PHE A 131 -4.09 -11.64 -3.67
CA PHE A 131 -4.98 -10.48 -3.68
C PHE A 131 -5.34 -10.07 -2.26
N VAL A 132 -4.90 -8.88 -1.85
CA VAL A 132 -5.17 -8.31 -0.53
C VAL A 132 -6.29 -7.29 -0.66
N THR A 133 -7.46 -7.66 -0.17
CA THR A 133 -8.65 -6.81 -0.20
C THR A 133 -8.96 -6.24 1.18
N GLY A 134 -9.56 -5.06 1.23
CA GLY A 134 -10.00 -4.46 2.47
C GLY A 134 -10.70 -3.12 2.22
N VAL A 135 -11.50 -2.69 3.19
CA VAL A 135 -12.19 -1.41 3.16
C VAL A 135 -11.21 -0.22 3.00
N PRO A 136 -11.64 0.94 2.47
CA PRO A 136 -10.80 2.14 2.44
C PRO A 136 -10.24 2.46 3.82
N GLY A 137 -8.95 2.78 3.91
CA GLY A 137 -8.29 3.04 5.20
C GLY A 137 -7.82 1.81 5.98
N ALA A 138 -8.12 0.57 5.55
CA ALA A 138 -7.73 -0.67 6.25
C ALA A 138 -6.22 -0.98 6.29
N GLY A 139 -5.34 -0.02 5.99
CA GLY A 139 -3.89 -0.23 6.06
C GLY A 139 -3.28 -1.10 4.96
N LYS A 140 -3.97 -1.35 3.82
CA LYS A 140 -3.43 -2.17 2.71
C LYS A 140 -2.06 -1.70 2.21
N THR A 141 -1.92 -0.40 1.96
CA THR A 141 -0.65 0.23 1.55
C THR A 141 0.43 -0.02 2.60
N LEU A 142 0.08 0.05 3.89
CA LEU A 142 1.02 -0.23 4.99
C LEU A 142 1.44 -1.71 5.01
N VAL A 143 0.49 -2.64 4.82
CA VAL A 143 0.78 -4.07 4.65
C VAL A 143 1.77 -4.30 3.52
N GLY A 144 1.56 -3.67 2.37
CA GLY A 144 2.44 -3.82 1.22
C GLY A 144 3.85 -3.28 1.45
N LEU A 145 3.96 -2.10 2.08
CA LEU A 145 5.25 -1.52 2.44
C LEU A 145 5.99 -2.39 3.47
N ASP A 146 5.28 -2.91 4.48
CA ASP A 146 5.88 -3.78 5.50
C ASP A 146 6.35 -5.10 4.91
N VAL A 147 5.54 -5.76 4.07
CA VAL A 147 5.95 -6.97 3.33
C VAL A 147 7.20 -6.69 2.50
N ALA A 148 7.25 -5.58 1.76
CA ALA A 148 8.40 -5.24 0.93
C ALA A 148 9.69 -5.12 1.75
N ILE A 149 9.63 -4.47 2.91
CA ILE A 149 10.78 -4.25 3.79
C ILE A 149 11.18 -5.54 4.50
N LYS A 150 10.24 -6.25 5.14
CA LYS A 150 10.52 -7.53 5.81
C LYS A 150 11.09 -8.56 4.86
N GLN A 151 10.59 -8.61 3.63
CA GLN A 151 11.11 -9.52 2.60
C GLN A 151 12.52 -9.13 2.18
N THR A 152 12.77 -7.84 1.90
CA THR A 152 14.09 -7.36 1.45
C THR A 152 15.19 -7.52 2.50
N TYR A 153 14.86 -7.30 3.78
CA TYR A 153 15.85 -7.27 4.85
C TYR A 153 15.90 -8.54 5.70
N GLN A 154 14.81 -9.31 5.78
CA GLN A 154 14.68 -10.51 6.61
C GLN A 154 15.19 -10.34 8.06
N GLY A 155 15.00 -9.15 8.64
CA GLY A 155 15.47 -8.83 10.00
C GLY A 155 16.96 -8.46 10.11
N GLN A 156 17.66 -8.29 8.99
CA GLN A 156 19.05 -7.80 8.94
C GLN A 156 19.10 -6.28 8.73
N ASP A 157 20.25 -5.65 9.03
CA ASP A 157 20.47 -4.21 8.79
C ASP A 157 20.75 -3.88 7.31
N VAL A 158 21.11 -4.88 6.52
CA VAL A 158 21.42 -4.76 5.09
C VAL A 158 20.45 -5.61 4.28
N PRO A 159 20.09 -5.19 3.04
CA PRO A 159 19.28 -6.01 2.15
C PRO A 159 19.94 -7.36 1.91
N VAL A 160 19.14 -8.44 1.97
CA VAL A 160 19.60 -9.78 1.63
C VAL A 160 19.60 -9.92 0.10
N GLU A 161 20.71 -10.42 -0.43
CA GLU A 161 20.86 -10.70 -1.86
C GLU A 161 19.78 -11.70 -2.31
N ASP A 162 19.21 -11.51 -3.49
CA ASP A 162 18.13 -12.33 -4.07
C ASP A 162 16.83 -12.42 -3.23
N GLU A 163 16.64 -11.55 -2.25
CA GLU A 163 15.39 -11.43 -1.47
C GLU A 163 14.68 -10.09 -1.69
N GLY A 164 15.17 -9.29 -2.65
CA GLY A 164 14.61 -7.98 -2.95
C GLY A 164 13.13 -8.04 -3.29
N ALA A 165 12.37 -7.11 -2.71
CA ALA A 165 10.98 -6.86 -3.07
C ALA A 165 10.80 -5.44 -3.58
N VAL A 166 9.96 -5.27 -4.60
CA VAL A 166 9.63 -3.96 -5.17
C VAL A 166 8.19 -3.58 -4.87
N TYR A 167 8.01 -2.40 -4.27
CA TYR A 167 6.72 -1.76 -4.11
C TYR A 167 6.42 -0.87 -5.31
N LEU A 168 5.36 -1.19 -6.05
CA LEU A 168 4.93 -0.52 -7.27
C LEU A 168 3.66 0.27 -7.00
N SER A 169 3.67 1.57 -7.27
CA SER A 169 2.46 2.40 -7.17
C SER A 169 2.23 3.24 -8.43
N GLY A 170 0.96 3.42 -8.78
CA GLY A 170 0.51 4.38 -9.78
C GLY A 170 0.47 5.82 -9.27
N ASN A 171 0.59 6.03 -7.95
CA ASN A 171 0.49 7.34 -7.32
C ASN A 171 1.87 8.05 -7.27
N GLY A 172 2.14 8.83 -8.33
CA GLY A 172 3.35 9.65 -8.49
C GLY A 172 3.73 10.49 -7.28
N PRO A 173 2.82 11.36 -6.80
CA PRO A 173 3.04 12.17 -5.61
C PRO A 173 3.38 11.34 -4.38
N LEU A 174 2.66 10.23 -4.13
CA LEU A 174 2.93 9.37 -2.97
C LEU A 174 4.34 8.78 -3.02
N VAL A 175 4.73 8.21 -4.17
CA VAL A 175 6.08 7.65 -4.34
C VAL A 175 7.14 8.73 -4.13
N ALA A 176 6.96 9.92 -4.70
CA ALA A 176 7.92 11.03 -4.53
C ALA A 176 8.09 11.44 -3.06
N VAL A 177 6.98 11.58 -2.34
CA VAL A 177 6.99 11.95 -0.91
C VAL A 177 7.61 10.85 -0.06
N LEU A 178 7.25 9.59 -0.29
CA LEU A 178 7.84 8.44 0.40
C LEU A 178 9.33 8.34 0.13
N THR A 179 9.76 8.39 -1.14
CA THR A 179 11.18 8.34 -1.50
C THR A 179 11.98 9.44 -0.80
N GLU A 180 11.45 10.67 -0.75
CA GLU A 180 12.15 11.79 -0.13
C GLU A 180 12.25 11.64 1.40
N ALA A 181 11.14 11.30 2.07
CA ALA A 181 11.10 11.12 3.52
C ALA A 181 12.08 10.02 3.98
N LEU A 182 12.05 8.89 3.28
CA LEU A 182 12.89 7.74 3.57
C LEU A 182 14.37 7.99 3.25
N ALA A 183 14.67 8.73 2.18
CA ALA A 183 16.04 9.10 1.85
C ALA A 183 16.66 10.01 2.91
N HIS A 184 15.88 10.94 3.46
CA HIS A 184 16.32 11.81 4.55
C HIS A 184 16.66 11.00 5.81
N ASP A 185 15.85 10.03 6.18
CA ASP A 185 16.09 9.21 7.38
C ASP A 185 17.22 8.20 7.19
N ASN A 186 17.28 7.51 6.05
CA ASN A 186 18.42 6.65 5.70
C ASN A 186 19.75 7.41 5.81
N ARG A 187 19.80 8.65 5.29
CA ARG A 187 20.98 9.51 5.41
C ARG A 187 21.31 9.85 6.86
N LYS A 188 20.31 10.23 7.67
CA LYS A 188 20.52 10.51 9.10
C LYS A 188 21.08 9.29 9.84
N LYS A 189 20.55 8.10 9.56
CA LYS A 189 21.03 6.82 10.14
C LYS A 189 22.49 6.57 9.78
N CYS A 190 22.86 6.67 8.50
CA CYS A 190 24.25 6.52 8.05
C CYS A 190 25.18 7.55 8.70
N ILE A 191 24.77 8.82 8.81
CA ILE A 191 25.58 9.84 9.47
C ILE A 191 25.75 9.53 10.97
N ALA A 192 24.69 9.07 11.64
CA ALA A 192 24.72 8.69 13.04
C ALA A 192 25.59 7.45 13.30
N SER A 193 25.67 6.51 12.34
CA SER A 193 26.56 5.34 12.39
C SER A 193 28.00 5.65 11.93
N GLY A 194 28.34 6.91 11.66
CA GLY A 194 29.69 7.34 11.29
C GLY A 194 30.00 7.29 9.78
N GLU A 195 29.04 6.94 8.94
CA GLU A 195 29.19 6.92 7.48
C GLU A 195 28.91 8.28 6.84
N LYS A 196 29.73 8.67 5.86
CA LYS A 196 29.45 9.82 5.00
C LYS A 196 28.57 9.39 3.83
N LYS A 197 27.29 9.77 3.86
CA LYS A 197 26.34 9.50 2.78
C LYS A 197 25.70 10.76 2.23
N LYS A 198 25.66 10.90 0.90
CA LYS A 198 24.94 11.99 0.24
C LYS A 198 23.45 11.65 0.16
N LEU A 199 22.60 12.69 0.19
CA LEU A 199 21.15 12.50 0.04
C LEU A 199 20.79 11.86 -1.31
N THR A 200 21.56 12.14 -2.35
CA THR A 200 21.40 11.51 -3.67
C THR A 200 21.59 10.00 -3.63
N ASP A 201 22.51 9.52 -2.80
CA ASP A 201 22.83 8.10 -2.69
C ASP A 201 21.69 7.38 -1.94
N SER A 202 21.21 7.96 -0.84
CA SER A 202 20.04 7.48 -0.10
C SER A 202 18.76 7.45 -0.96
N ARG A 203 18.52 8.49 -1.79
CA ARG A 203 17.39 8.48 -2.74
C ARG A 203 17.49 7.33 -3.72
N ARG A 204 18.69 7.05 -4.24
CA ARG A 204 18.92 5.96 -5.19
C ARG A 204 18.68 4.59 -4.57
N GLU A 205 19.07 4.38 -3.31
CA GLU A 205 18.80 3.14 -2.58
C GLU A 205 17.31 2.93 -2.34
N VAL A 206 16.62 3.94 -1.78
CA VAL A 206 15.17 3.85 -1.51
C VAL A 206 14.37 3.63 -2.80
N SER A 207 14.80 4.26 -3.90
CA SER A 207 14.14 4.12 -5.21
C SER A 207 14.27 2.71 -5.80
N LYS A 208 15.08 1.81 -5.23
CA LYS A 208 15.08 0.40 -5.64
C LYS A 208 13.86 -0.33 -5.09
N SER A 209 13.56 -0.13 -3.81
CA SER A 209 12.45 -0.79 -3.12
C SER A 209 11.10 -0.13 -3.35
N ILE A 210 11.04 1.17 -3.65
CA ILE A 210 9.79 1.89 -3.93
C ILE A 210 9.87 2.55 -5.30
N GLN A 211 9.05 2.07 -6.23
CA GLN A 211 9.08 2.48 -7.63
C GLN A 211 7.70 2.90 -8.14
N MET A 212 7.73 3.80 -9.11
CA MET A 212 6.57 4.06 -9.95
C MET A 212 6.33 2.89 -10.89
N ILE A 213 5.09 2.42 -11.01
CA ILE A 213 4.74 1.31 -11.91
C ILE A 213 5.18 1.57 -13.36
N HIS A 214 5.09 2.82 -13.83
CA HIS A 214 5.52 3.17 -15.19
C HIS A 214 7.05 3.06 -15.36
N ARG A 215 7.86 3.32 -14.32
CA ARG A 215 9.32 3.15 -14.43
C ARG A 215 9.69 1.68 -14.54
N TYR A 216 9.06 0.83 -13.73
CA TYR A 216 9.22 -0.62 -13.81
C TYR A 216 8.83 -1.13 -15.21
N ARG A 217 7.67 -0.70 -15.72
CA ARG A 217 7.23 -1.01 -17.08
C ARG A 217 8.23 -0.55 -18.14
N ASP A 218 8.68 0.70 -18.09
CA ASP A 218 9.57 1.27 -19.10
C ASP A 218 10.95 0.59 -19.08
N ASN A 219 11.42 0.13 -17.91
CA ASN A 219 12.62 -0.69 -17.78
C ASN A 219 12.47 -2.05 -18.46
N MET A 220 11.31 -2.72 -18.32
CA MET A 220 11.07 -3.97 -19.00
C MET A 220 10.88 -3.77 -20.51
N LEU A 221 10.17 -2.72 -20.93
CA LEU A 221 10.02 -2.38 -22.35
C LEU A 221 11.37 -2.09 -23.05
N ALA A 222 12.40 -1.65 -22.31
CA ALA A 222 13.73 -1.47 -22.87
C ALA A 222 14.44 -2.79 -23.20
N LYS A 223 13.98 -3.92 -22.64
CA LYS A 223 14.57 -5.26 -22.80
C LYS A 223 13.86 -6.12 -23.84
N ILE A 224 12.71 -5.69 -24.38
CA ILE A 224 11.96 -6.47 -25.37
C ILE A 224 12.47 -6.26 -26.81
N LYS A 225 12.17 -7.23 -27.68
CA LYS A 225 12.22 -7.05 -29.12
C LYS A 225 11.15 -6.03 -29.53
N ASN A 226 11.54 -5.09 -30.39
CA ASN A 226 10.67 -4.02 -30.88
C ASN A 226 11.05 -3.74 -32.34
N PRO A 227 10.12 -3.84 -33.32
CA PRO A 227 8.67 -4.00 -33.19
C PRO A 227 8.21 -5.34 -32.59
N VAL A 228 7.00 -5.35 -32.02
CA VAL A 228 6.32 -6.59 -31.62
C VAL A 228 5.80 -7.28 -32.88
N GLU A 229 6.23 -8.52 -33.11
CA GLU A 229 5.84 -9.32 -34.27
C GLU A 229 4.84 -10.41 -33.84
N ASN A 230 3.84 -10.67 -34.68
CA ASN A 230 2.81 -11.70 -34.46
C ASN A 230 2.04 -11.60 -33.12
N GLY A 231 2.07 -10.44 -32.46
CA GLY A 231 1.43 -10.24 -31.15
C GLY A 231 2.14 -10.94 -29.99
N ILE A 232 3.39 -11.37 -30.17
CA ILE A 232 4.18 -12.08 -29.15
C ILE A 232 5.27 -11.13 -28.61
N LEU A 233 5.32 -10.99 -27.28
CA LEU A 233 6.38 -10.28 -26.59
C LEU A 233 7.55 -11.24 -26.32
N GLU A 234 8.73 -10.85 -26.77
CA GLU A 234 9.97 -11.60 -26.57
C GLU A 234 11.05 -10.68 -26.00
N ILE A 235 11.91 -11.23 -25.14
CA ILE A 235 13.11 -10.54 -24.68
C ILE A 235 14.13 -10.48 -25.82
N ASP A 236 14.79 -9.34 -25.96
CA ASP A 236 15.95 -9.12 -26.82
C ASP A 236 17.22 -9.43 -26.01
N PRO A 237 17.91 -10.56 -26.26
CA PRO A 237 19.03 -11.00 -25.43
C PRO A 237 20.18 -9.99 -25.40
N GLU A 238 20.46 -9.30 -26.51
CA GLU A 238 21.53 -8.31 -26.58
C GLU A 238 21.21 -7.08 -25.71
N LYS A 239 19.95 -6.60 -25.78
CA LYS A 239 19.51 -5.49 -24.93
C LYS A 239 19.46 -5.88 -23.47
N ALA A 240 18.99 -7.09 -23.15
CA ALA A 240 18.92 -7.60 -21.79
C ALA A 240 20.31 -7.64 -21.13
N ILE A 241 21.31 -8.23 -21.80
CA ILE A 241 22.70 -8.30 -21.32
C ILE A 241 23.33 -6.89 -21.19
N LYS A 242 23.08 -6.00 -22.16
CA LYS A 242 23.59 -4.62 -22.10
C LYS A 242 23.01 -3.84 -20.91
N LEU A 243 21.76 -4.10 -20.56
CA LEU A 243 21.05 -3.42 -19.48
C LEU A 243 21.30 -4.05 -18.10
N GLU A 244 21.78 -5.29 -18.03
CA GLU A 244 22.17 -5.98 -16.79
C GLU A 244 23.10 -5.12 -15.91
N LYS A 245 24.13 -4.51 -16.53
CA LYS A 245 25.13 -3.66 -15.85
C LYS A 245 24.62 -2.27 -15.43
N SER A 246 23.41 -1.87 -15.85
CA SER A 246 22.87 -0.54 -15.55
C SER A 246 22.31 -0.38 -14.14
N GLY A 247 22.38 -1.44 -13.31
CA GLY A 247 21.89 -1.43 -11.91
C GLY A 247 20.37 -1.56 -11.78
N PHE A 248 19.69 -1.86 -12.90
CA PHE A 248 18.26 -2.20 -13.03
C PHE A 248 18.10 -3.63 -13.60
N GLY A 249 19.18 -4.41 -13.52
CA GLY A 249 19.31 -5.75 -14.07
C GLY A 249 18.82 -6.77 -13.06
N GLU A 250 17.50 -6.85 -12.90
CA GLU A 250 16.71 -8.06 -12.67
C GLU A 250 15.32 -7.64 -12.21
N VAL A 251 14.32 -8.44 -12.57
CA VAL A 251 12.98 -8.30 -11.99
C VAL A 251 13.07 -8.85 -10.57
N GLU A 252 12.66 -8.10 -9.56
CA GLU A 252 12.61 -8.59 -8.19
C GLU A 252 11.70 -9.83 -8.11
N HIS A 253 12.04 -10.85 -7.32
CA HIS A 253 11.18 -12.04 -7.17
C HIS A 253 9.81 -11.71 -6.58
N VAL A 254 9.71 -10.62 -5.81
CA VAL A 254 8.48 -10.18 -5.17
C VAL A 254 8.10 -8.78 -5.66
N ALA A 255 6.91 -8.66 -6.24
CA ALA A 255 6.33 -7.38 -6.65
C ALA A 255 5.04 -7.11 -5.87
N ILE A 256 5.02 -6.00 -5.13
CA ILE A 256 3.82 -5.51 -4.44
C ILE A 256 3.18 -4.43 -5.33
N PHE A 257 2.00 -4.68 -5.88
CA PHE A 257 1.29 -3.73 -6.72
C PHE A 257 0.19 -3.02 -5.94
N ASP A 258 0.44 -1.76 -5.59
CA ASP A 258 -0.51 -0.88 -4.92
C ASP A 258 -1.56 -0.32 -5.88
N GLU A 259 -2.80 -0.26 -5.40
CA GLU A 259 -3.99 0.06 -6.19
C GLU A 259 -4.09 -0.75 -7.50
N ALA A 260 -3.82 -2.05 -7.45
CA ALA A 260 -3.76 -2.93 -8.63
C ALA A 260 -5.04 -2.91 -9.49
N GLN A 261 -6.19 -2.58 -8.90
CA GLN A 261 -7.46 -2.39 -9.62
C GLN A 261 -7.45 -1.22 -10.61
N ARG A 262 -6.49 -0.29 -10.50
CA ARG A 262 -6.33 0.86 -11.41
C ARG A 262 -5.45 0.54 -12.62
N SER A 263 -5.00 -0.70 -12.76
CA SER A 263 -4.14 -1.14 -13.86
C SER A 263 -4.77 -0.81 -15.23
N TRP A 264 -3.94 -0.37 -16.17
CA TRP A 264 -4.42 0.02 -17.49
C TRP A 264 -4.87 -1.19 -18.31
N THR A 265 -6.04 -1.06 -18.95
CA THR A 265 -6.51 -2.01 -19.95
C THR A 265 -5.56 -2.09 -21.15
N HIS A 266 -5.59 -3.22 -21.87
CA HIS A 266 -4.81 -3.43 -23.10
C HIS A 266 -4.92 -2.23 -24.06
N LYS A 267 -6.16 -1.79 -24.37
CA LYS A 267 -6.38 -0.65 -25.27
C LYS A 267 -5.67 0.62 -24.80
N ARG A 268 -5.82 0.97 -23.52
CA ARG A 268 -5.23 2.20 -22.94
C ARG A 268 -3.70 2.14 -23.00
N LEU A 269 -3.11 1.00 -22.65
CA LEU A 269 -1.66 0.82 -22.68
C LEU A 269 -1.11 0.81 -24.11
N ALA A 270 -1.76 0.09 -25.04
CA ALA A 270 -1.37 0.04 -26.44
C ALA A 270 -1.39 1.44 -27.09
N ASP A 271 -2.46 2.23 -26.87
CA ASP A 271 -2.58 3.60 -27.39
C ASP A 271 -1.52 4.55 -26.78
N TYR A 272 -1.15 4.33 -25.51
CA TYR A 272 -0.08 5.07 -24.86
C TYR A 272 1.29 4.75 -25.46
N LEU A 273 1.62 3.48 -25.62
CA LEU A 273 2.91 3.02 -26.16
C LEU A 273 3.07 3.31 -27.64
N LYS A 274 1.98 3.27 -28.42
CA LYS A 274 1.96 3.69 -29.83
C LYS A 274 2.38 5.16 -30.00
N ARG A 275 2.05 6.02 -29.03
CA ARG A 275 2.44 7.44 -29.01
C ARG A 275 3.85 7.68 -28.49
N GLY A 276 4.52 6.66 -27.95
CA GLY A 276 5.85 6.76 -27.34
C GLY A 276 5.84 7.23 -25.89
N GLY A 277 4.70 7.12 -25.20
CA GLY A 277 4.56 7.50 -23.80
C GLY A 277 4.65 9.00 -23.50
N THR A 278 4.81 9.35 -22.21
CA THR A 278 4.79 10.76 -21.73
C THR A 278 6.01 11.12 -20.88
N TYR A 279 6.71 10.15 -20.29
CA TYR A 279 7.79 10.41 -19.33
C TYR A 279 9.07 9.67 -19.72
N GLY A 280 10.20 10.39 -19.73
CA GLY A 280 11.56 9.83 -19.80
C GLY A 280 11.93 9.14 -21.12
N ASN A 281 11.36 7.96 -21.36
CA ASN A 281 11.73 7.07 -22.44
C ASN A 281 10.67 7.12 -23.55
N LYS A 282 10.98 7.80 -24.66
CA LYS A 282 10.05 7.97 -25.80
C LYS A 282 9.89 6.72 -26.66
N LEU A 283 10.02 5.53 -26.06
CA LEU A 283 10.05 4.27 -26.77
C LEU A 283 8.67 4.00 -27.36
N LYS A 284 8.58 3.97 -28.68
CA LYS A 284 7.36 3.60 -29.40
C LYS A 284 7.33 2.09 -29.53
N VAL A 285 6.30 1.48 -28.97
CA VAL A 285 6.03 0.04 -29.10
C VAL A 285 4.67 -0.11 -29.77
N PRO A 286 4.60 -0.02 -31.11
CA PRO A 286 3.35 -0.23 -31.83
C PRO A 286 2.88 -1.68 -31.67
N ASN A 287 1.56 -1.89 -31.72
CA ASN A 287 0.93 -3.23 -31.63
C ASN A 287 1.25 -3.98 -30.33
N PHE A 288 1.40 -3.26 -29.21
CA PHE A 288 1.62 -3.88 -27.91
C PHE A 288 0.42 -4.76 -27.52
N PRO A 289 0.62 -6.07 -27.20
CA PRO A 289 -0.48 -7.04 -27.15
C PRO A 289 -1.13 -7.23 -25.77
N MET A 290 -0.60 -6.61 -24.71
CA MET A 290 -0.98 -6.90 -23.31
C MET A 290 -1.55 -5.67 -22.58
N SER A 291 -2.38 -5.91 -21.57
CA SER A 291 -2.70 -4.95 -20.51
C SER A 291 -1.52 -4.72 -19.56
N GLU A 292 -1.61 -3.73 -18.67
CA GLU A 292 -0.56 -3.44 -17.69
C GLU A 292 -0.38 -4.58 -16.68
N ALA A 293 -1.48 -5.19 -16.24
CA ALA A 293 -1.44 -6.35 -15.35
C ALA A 293 -0.84 -7.58 -16.04
N GLU A 294 -1.26 -7.88 -17.28
CA GLU A 294 -0.69 -8.98 -18.07
C GLU A 294 0.80 -8.77 -18.31
N PHE A 295 1.22 -7.54 -18.60
CA PHE A 295 2.63 -7.24 -18.82
C PHE A 295 3.47 -7.36 -17.53
N LEU A 296 2.94 -6.96 -16.38
CA LEU A 296 3.60 -7.18 -15.09
C LEU A 296 3.76 -8.68 -14.80
N ILE A 297 2.70 -9.47 -15.02
CA ILE A 297 2.75 -10.93 -14.86
C ILE A 297 3.79 -11.53 -15.81
N TRP A 298 3.74 -11.19 -17.10
CA TRP A 298 4.71 -11.64 -18.10
C TRP A 298 6.15 -11.28 -17.72
N SER A 299 6.34 -10.09 -17.13
CA SER A 299 7.66 -9.61 -16.70
C SER A 299 8.26 -10.47 -15.60
N LEU A 300 7.45 -10.84 -14.60
CA LEU A 300 7.84 -11.74 -13.51
C LEU A 300 7.94 -13.19 -13.96
N ASP A 301 7.14 -13.58 -14.95
CA ASP A 301 7.18 -14.91 -15.55
C ASP A 301 8.51 -15.21 -16.27
N GLN A 302 9.29 -14.17 -16.60
CA GLN A 302 10.66 -14.33 -17.13
C GLN A 302 11.63 -14.94 -16.12
N ARG A 303 11.29 -14.97 -14.83
CA ARG A 303 12.03 -15.78 -13.85
C ARG A 303 11.61 -17.24 -13.98
N GLU A 304 12.56 -18.12 -14.21
CA GLU A 304 12.31 -19.57 -14.36
C GLU A 304 12.13 -20.28 -13.01
N ASP A 305 12.63 -19.69 -11.92
CA ASP A 305 12.64 -20.28 -10.58
C ASP A 305 11.33 -20.03 -9.82
N TRP A 306 11.11 -18.83 -9.31
CA TRP A 306 9.94 -18.49 -8.49
C TRP A 306 9.61 -17.00 -8.61
N ALA A 307 8.37 -16.65 -8.30
CA ALA A 307 7.95 -15.26 -8.22
C ALA A 307 6.69 -15.11 -7.37
N THR A 308 6.48 -13.95 -6.76
CA THR A 308 5.23 -13.63 -6.07
C THR A 308 4.76 -12.21 -6.39
N ILE A 309 3.51 -12.08 -6.82
CA ILE A 309 2.84 -10.78 -6.97
C ILE A 309 1.86 -10.61 -5.81
N VAL A 310 1.93 -9.47 -5.13
CA VAL A 310 0.96 -9.07 -4.10
C VAL A 310 0.16 -7.88 -4.61
N CYS A 311 -1.08 -8.13 -5.01
CA CYS A 311 -2.01 -7.11 -5.49
C CYS A 311 -2.78 -6.50 -4.31
N LEU A 312 -2.53 -5.25 -3.98
CA LEU A 312 -3.32 -4.50 -3.01
C LEU A 312 -4.54 -3.92 -3.72
N VAL A 313 -5.72 -4.42 -3.39
CA VAL A 313 -6.98 -4.06 -4.05
C VAL A 313 -7.91 -3.34 -3.08
N GLY A 314 -8.26 -2.11 -3.41
CA GLY A 314 -9.28 -1.35 -2.68
C GLY A 314 -10.66 -1.46 -3.33
N GLY A 315 -11.71 -1.36 -2.52
CA GLY A 315 -13.04 -0.98 -3.03
C GLY A 315 -12.90 0.42 -3.59
N GLY A 316 -12.75 0.53 -4.91
CA GLY A 316 -12.36 1.78 -5.56
C GLY A 316 -13.27 2.92 -5.15
N GLN A 317 -12.70 4.02 -4.66
CA GLN A 317 -13.32 5.31 -4.96
C GLN A 317 -13.23 5.43 -6.48
N GLU A 318 -14.35 5.20 -7.17
CA GLU A 318 -14.54 5.72 -8.50
C GLU A 318 -14.35 7.23 -8.42
N ILE A 319 -13.14 7.69 -8.72
CA ILE A 319 -12.98 9.05 -9.19
C ILE A 319 -13.60 8.99 -10.59
N ASN A 320 -14.88 9.32 -10.66
CA ASN A 320 -15.65 9.43 -11.91
C ASN A 320 -14.74 10.05 -12.98
N THR A 321 -14.55 9.29 -14.07
CA THR A 321 -13.81 9.77 -15.24
C THR A 321 -14.75 10.56 -16.14
#